data_AF-A0A9X5PD15-F1
#
_entry.id   AF-A0A9X5PD15-F1
#
_cell.length_a   1.000
_cell.length_b   1.000
_cell.length_c   1.000
_cell.angle_alpha   90.00
_cell.angle_beta   90.00
_cell.angle_gamma   90.00
#
_symmetry.space_group_name_H-M   'P 1'
#
loop_
_entity.id
_entity.type
_entity.pdbx_description
1 polymer ?
#
loop_
_entity_poly.entity_id
_entity_poly.type
_entity_poly.pdbx_seq_one_letter_code
_entity_poly.pdbx_strand_id
1 'polypeptide(L)'
;MKKFTLVALLSATLLAGCYSLPKPTIITMEQIRNLDYGRYPSDYEQIVKRHLARTLIDPNSLMLDGISKPRKFVRLERTSLPVKTDTPIRDIRGYIVCARINAKNRYGGYTGWQERAYIIYNGQLYEDVLGAQCFNQDELMVSVEAGAYIKVTENGNEIQVY
;
A
#
# COMPACT_ATOMS: atom_id res chain seq x y z
N MET A 1 70.05 20.84 -26.17
CA MET A 1 69.19 20.81 -27.38
C MET A 1 67.83 20.22 -27.03
N LYS A 2 66.75 20.98 -27.33
CA LYS A 2 65.32 20.64 -27.62
C LYS A 2 64.58 19.63 -26.69
N LYS A 3 63.63 20.09 -25.84
CA LYS A 3 62.14 20.24 -26.06
C LYS A 3 61.44 18.87 -26.24
N PHE A 4 60.42 18.49 -25.46
CA PHE A 4 59.00 18.86 -25.67
C PHE A 4 58.11 18.69 -24.41
N THR A 5 57.14 19.61 -24.32
CA THR A 5 56.03 19.82 -23.37
C THR A 5 54.78 18.97 -23.64
N LEU A 6 53.88 18.85 -22.64
CA LEU A 6 52.37 18.92 -22.64
C LEU A 6 51.75 17.89 -21.65
N VAL A 7 51.28 18.32 -20.47
CA VAL A 7 49.90 18.76 -20.13
C VAL A 7 48.86 17.63 -20.14
N ALA A 8 48.38 17.24 -18.96
CA ALA A 8 46.98 16.90 -18.67
C ALA A 8 46.78 16.64 -17.17
N LEU A 9 46.74 17.71 -16.34
CA LEU A 9 46.05 17.63 -15.05
C LEU A 9 44.54 17.62 -15.36
N LEU A 10 44.01 16.43 -15.63
CA LEU A 10 42.58 16.23 -15.76
C LEU A 10 41.97 16.33 -14.36
N SER A 11 41.36 17.49 -14.13
CA SER A 11 40.63 17.84 -12.93
C SER A 11 39.43 16.90 -12.80
N ALA A 12 39.58 15.82 -12.03
CA ALA A 12 38.48 14.97 -11.61
C ALA A 12 37.74 15.65 -10.44
N THR A 13 36.98 16.70 -10.74
CA THR A 13 35.98 17.22 -9.80
C THR A 13 34.85 16.20 -9.71
N LEU A 14 34.98 15.29 -8.73
CA LEU A 14 33.88 14.50 -8.21
C LEU A 14 32.76 15.46 -7.78
N LEU A 15 31.72 15.60 -8.61
CA LEU A 15 30.45 16.16 -8.19
C LEU A 15 29.81 15.19 -7.19
N ALA A 16 30.29 15.20 -5.95
CA ALA A 16 29.55 14.69 -4.81
C ALA A 16 28.40 15.67 -4.54
N GLY A 17 27.33 15.56 -5.33
CA GLY A 17 26.07 16.21 -5.01
C GLY A 17 25.57 15.61 -3.69
N CYS A 18 25.74 16.34 -2.59
CA CYS A 18 25.10 15.99 -1.33
C CYS A 18 23.58 16.14 -1.51
N TYR A 19 22.91 15.06 -1.86
CA TYR A 19 21.45 15.01 -1.79
C TYR A 19 21.05 14.91 -0.32
N SER A 20 20.55 16.01 0.25
CA SER A 20 19.99 15.99 1.60
C SER A 20 18.68 15.22 1.58
N LEU A 21 18.65 14.08 2.27
CA LEU A 21 17.42 13.31 2.43
C LEU A 21 16.37 14.19 3.14
N PRO A 22 15.11 14.18 2.68
CA PRO A 22 14.06 14.95 3.33
C PRO A 22 13.88 14.46 4.77
N LYS A 23 13.60 15.39 5.68
CA LYS A 23 13.26 15.04 7.06
C LYS A 23 11.95 14.24 7.04
N PRO A 24 11.85 13.16 7.81
CA PRO A 24 10.64 12.36 7.84
C PRO A 24 9.47 13.17 8.40
N THR A 25 8.30 13.04 7.76
CA THR A 25 7.05 13.58 8.30
C THR A 25 6.53 12.63 9.37
N ILE A 26 6.29 13.15 10.57
CA ILE A 26 5.73 12.38 11.69
C ILE A 26 4.20 12.41 11.58
N ILE A 27 3.58 11.23 11.60
CA ILE A 27 2.13 11.06 11.69
C ILE A 27 1.84 10.22 12.92
N THR A 28 0.92 10.66 13.77
CA THR A 28 0.57 9.93 14.99
C THR A 28 -0.53 8.91 14.73
N MET A 29 -0.56 7.82 15.49
CA MET A 29 -1.67 6.86 15.45
C MET A 29 -3.02 7.49 15.81
N GLU A 30 -3.03 8.55 16.63
CA GLU A 30 -4.25 9.33 16.91
C GLU A 30 -4.79 10.00 15.64
N GLN A 31 -3.92 10.66 14.85
CA GLN A 31 -4.31 11.25 13.57
C GLN A 31 -4.86 10.19 12.60
N ILE A 32 -4.18 9.03 12.53
CA ILE A 32 -4.59 7.91 11.67
C ILE A 32 -5.96 7.38 12.07
N ARG A 33 -6.20 7.11 13.37
CA ARG A 33 -7.47 6.57 13.86
C ARG A 33 -8.67 7.46 13.57
N ASN A 34 -8.44 8.77 13.51
CA ASN A 34 -9.43 9.83 13.29
C ASN A 34 -9.65 10.18 11.81
N LEU A 35 -8.95 9.52 10.87
CA LEU A 35 -9.25 9.69 9.44
C LEU A 35 -10.68 9.25 9.12
N ASP A 36 -11.26 9.84 8.08
CA ASP A 36 -12.55 9.43 7.53
C ASP A 36 -12.38 8.19 6.63
N TYR A 37 -12.58 7.00 7.19
CA TYR A 37 -12.55 5.72 6.45
C TYR A 37 -13.79 5.47 5.59
N GLY A 38 -14.71 6.44 5.52
CA GLY A 38 -16.00 6.30 4.86
C GLY A 38 -17.02 5.55 5.71
N ARG A 39 -18.19 5.28 5.13
CA ARG A 39 -19.27 4.55 5.81
C ARG A 39 -18.88 3.09 6.03
N TYR A 40 -19.02 2.60 7.27
CA TYR A 40 -18.83 1.20 7.60
C TYR A 40 -19.70 0.30 6.70
N PRO A 41 -19.11 -0.66 5.96
CA PRO A 41 -19.85 -1.46 4.99
C PRO A 41 -20.54 -2.63 5.70
N SER A 42 -21.76 -2.42 6.22
CA SER A 42 -22.53 -3.50 6.85
C SER A 42 -22.91 -4.63 5.88
N ASP A 43 -22.93 -4.36 4.57
CA ASP A 43 -23.21 -5.28 3.48
C ASP A 43 -21.94 -5.82 2.78
N TYR A 44 -20.78 -5.76 3.45
CA TYR A 44 -19.47 -6.13 2.90
C TYR A 44 -19.44 -7.50 2.20
N GLU A 45 -20.08 -8.52 2.76
CA GLU A 45 -20.13 -9.85 2.12
C GLU A 45 -20.81 -9.80 0.76
N GLN A 46 -21.90 -9.04 0.64
CA GLN A 46 -22.64 -8.91 -0.61
C GLN A 46 -21.83 -8.13 -1.63
N ILE A 47 -21.12 -7.08 -1.20
CA ILE A 47 -20.22 -6.30 -2.05
C ILE A 47 -19.13 -7.22 -2.64
N VAL A 48 -18.45 -8.01 -1.79
CA VAL A 48 -17.39 -8.94 -2.21
C VAL A 48 -17.95 -10.04 -3.12
N LYS A 49 -19.06 -10.70 -2.74
CA LYS A 49 -19.69 -11.75 -3.56
C LYS A 49 -20.12 -11.24 -4.93
N ARG A 50 -20.68 -10.02 -5.00
CA ARG A 50 -21.05 -9.36 -6.28
C ARG A 50 -19.83 -8.99 -7.12
N HIS A 51 -18.73 -8.61 -6.50
CA HIS A 51 -17.47 -8.39 -7.21
C HIS A 51 -16.95 -9.68 -7.82
N LEU A 52 -16.82 -10.73 -7.02
CA LEU A 52 -16.36 -12.06 -7.46
C LEU A 52 -17.22 -12.63 -8.59
N ALA A 53 -18.54 -12.51 -8.50
CA ALA A 53 -19.45 -12.96 -9.54
C ALA A 53 -19.25 -12.26 -10.90
N ARG A 54 -18.66 -11.05 -10.89
CA ARG A 54 -18.39 -10.26 -12.10
C ARG A 54 -16.96 -10.42 -12.62
N THR A 55 -15.99 -10.75 -11.76
CA THR A 55 -14.57 -10.75 -12.11
C THR A 55 -13.95 -12.14 -12.28
N LEU A 56 -14.57 -13.19 -11.73
CA LEU A 56 -14.10 -14.56 -11.92
C LEU A 56 -14.39 -15.06 -13.34
N ILE A 57 -13.48 -15.88 -13.87
CA ILE A 57 -13.59 -16.49 -15.20
C ILE A 57 -14.81 -17.43 -15.26
N ASP A 58 -15.00 -18.24 -14.23
CA ASP A 58 -16.17 -19.09 -14.03
C ASP A 58 -16.79 -18.81 -12.66
N PRO A 59 -17.76 -17.88 -12.56
CA PRO A 59 -18.41 -17.52 -11.30
C PRO A 59 -19.08 -18.70 -10.59
N ASN A 60 -19.59 -19.69 -11.34
CA ASN A 60 -20.26 -20.86 -10.78
C ASN A 60 -19.28 -21.84 -10.13
N SER A 61 -17.97 -21.71 -10.41
CA SER A 61 -16.93 -22.50 -9.77
C SER A 61 -16.44 -21.94 -8.43
N LEU A 62 -16.96 -20.78 -8.00
CA LEU A 62 -16.50 -20.13 -6.77
C LEU A 62 -16.74 -21.02 -5.54
N MET A 63 -15.64 -21.37 -4.87
CA MET A 63 -15.62 -21.88 -3.51
C MET A 63 -15.20 -20.75 -2.57
N LEU A 64 -15.96 -20.55 -1.50
CA LEU A 64 -15.72 -19.49 -0.51
C LEU A 64 -15.54 -20.13 0.88
N ASP A 65 -14.41 -19.86 1.53
CA ASP A 65 -14.04 -20.33 2.87
C ASP A 65 -14.00 -19.16 3.86
N GLY A 66 -15.01 -18.27 3.74
CA GLY A 66 -15.21 -17.13 4.64
C GLY A 66 -14.80 -15.78 4.05
N ILE A 67 -15.41 -14.75 4.65
CA ILE A 67 -15.14 -13.34 4.42
C ILE A 67 -14.95 -12.68 5.79
N SER A 68 -13.80 -12.05 6.02
CA SER A 68 -13.52 -11.40 7.30
C SER A 68 -14.42 -10.20 7.54
N LYS A 69 -14.61 -9.82 8.80
CA LYS A 69 -15.25 -8.54 9.12
C LYS A 69 -14.42 -7.36 8.57
N PRO A 70 -15.08 -6.25 8.18
CA PRO A 70 -14.39 -5.03 7.77
C PRO A 70 -13.53 -4.44 8.91
N ARG A 71 -12.27 -4.14 8.62
CA ARG A 71 -11.30 -3.49 9.52
C ARG A 71 -10.77 -2.22 8.88
N LYS A 72 -10.31 -1.23 9.66
CA LYS A 72 -9.78 0.00 9.07
C LYS A 72 -8.46 -0.30 8.35
N PHE A 73 -8.25 0.31 7.19
CA PHE A 73 -7.00 0.26 6.44
C PHE A 73 -6.64 1.64 5.94
N VAL A 74 -5.38 2.02 6.09
CA VAL A 74 -4.82 3.20 5.42
C VAL A 74 -3.41 2.92 4.94
N ARG A 75 -3.15 3.29 3.69
CA ARG A 75 -1.81 3.42 3.12
C ARG A 75 -1.46 4.89 3.02
N LEU A 76 -0.29 5.27 3.52
CA LEU A 76 0.28 6.61 3.39
C LEU A 76 1.35 6.58 2.30
N GLU A 77 1.27 7.48 1.32
CA GLU A 77 2.12 7.44 0.13
C GLU A 77 2.56 8.83 -0.34
N ARG A 78 3.66 8.87 -1.09
CA ARG A 78 4.21 10.05 -1.75
C ARG A 78 4.61 9.69 -3.18
N THR A 79 3.68 9.90 -4.09
CA THR A 79 3.83 9.50 -5.50
C THR A 79 4.77 10.37 -6.34
N SER A 80 5.24 11.51 -5.82
CA SER A 80 6.12 12.43 -6.56
C SER A 80 7.59 12.17 -6.25
N LEU A 81 8.33 11.72 -7.27
CA LEU A 81 9.78 11.56 -7.20
C LEU A 81 10.50 12.76 -7.86
N PRO A 82 11.61 13.26 -7.28
CA PRO A 82 12.16 12.86 -5.98
C PRO A 82 11.32 13.40 -4.82
N VAL A 83 11.19 12.62 -3.75
CA VAL A 83 10.49 13.05 -2.53
C VAL A 83 11.24 14.22 -1.90
N LYS A 84 10.53 15.32 -1.67
CA LYS A 84 11.00 16.51 -0.96
C LYS A 84 10.19 16.71 0.32
N THR A 85 10.70 17.53 1.23
CA THR A 85 10.05 17.80 2.52
C THR A 85 8.59 18.28 2.37
N ASP A 86 8.31 19.06 1.33
CA ASP A 86 7.01 19.67 1.01
C ASP A 86 6.12 18.81 0.11
N THR A 87 6.57 17.62 -0.31
CA THR A 87 5.75 16.71 -1.12
C THR A 87 4.50 16.32 -0.32
N PRO A 88 3.28 16.56 -0.85
CA PRO A 88 2.05 16.20 -0.16
C PRO A 88 1.97 14.70 0.10
N ILE A 89 1.50 14.33 1.29
CA ILE A 89 1.16 12.95 1.62
C ILE A 89 -0.22 12.68 1.05
N ARG A 90 -0.34 11.61 0.28
CA ARG A 90 -1.63 11.05 -0.14
C ARG A 90 -1.92 9.84 0.72
N ASP A 91 -3.20 9.54 0.87
CA ASP A 91 -3.62 8.34 1.57
C ASP A 91 -4.68 7.58 0.79
N ILE A 92 -4.55 6.25 0.79
CA ILE A 92 -5.56 5.31 0.30
C ILE A 92 -6.15 4.66 1.53
N ARG A 93 -7.42 4.92 1.81
CA ARG A 93 -8.08 4.46 3.03
C ARG A 93 -9.46 3.86 2.77
N GLY A 94 -9.89 3.03 3.71
CA GLY A 94 -11.22 2.42 3.72
C GLY A 94 -11.26 1.25 4.67
N TYR A 95 -12.20 0.34 4.43
CA TYR A 95 -12.31 -0.88 5.19
C TYR A 95 -11.75 -2.08 4.44
N ILE A 96 -10.70 -2.70 4.96
CA ILE A 96 -10.16 -3.95 4.42
C ILE A 96 -11.05 -5.13 4.81
N VAL A 97 -11.35 -5.96 3.81
CA VAL A 97 -12.11 -7.20 3.92
C VAL A 97 -11.34 -8.29 3.18
N CYS A 98 -11.16 -9.43 3.83
CA CYS A 98 -10.40 -10.55 3.29
C CYS A 98 -11.32 -11.72 2.97
N ALA A 99 -11.23 -12.23 1.74
CA ALA A 99 -11.97 -13.41 1.31
C ALA A 99 -11.01 -14.53 0.97
N ARG A 100 -11.28 -15.72 1.49
CA ARG A 100 -10.56 -16.94 1.14
C ARG A 100 -11.33 -17.69 0.07
N ILE A 101 -10.80 -17.72 -1.15
CA ILE A 101 -11.51 -18.22 -2.32
C ILE A 101 -10.71 -19.27 -3.07
N ASN A 102 -11.40 -20.14 -3.79
CA ASN A 102 -10.82 -20.98 -4.84
C ASN A 102 -11.78 -20.98 -6.02
N ALA A 103 -11.27 -20.82 -7.23
CA ALA A 103 -12.06 -20.78 -8.46
C ALA A 103 -11.26 -21.36 -9.62
N LYS A 104 -11.95 -21.69 -10.71
CA LYS A 104 -11.30 -22.20 -11.91
C LYS A 104 -10.57 -21.10 -12.68
N ASN A 105 -9.43 -21.46 -13.25
CA ASN A 105 -8.73 -20.67 -14.26
C ASN A 105 -9.32 -20.91 -15.66
N ARG A 106 -8.78 -20.22 -16.67
CA ARG A 106 -9.20 -20.33 -18.08
C ARG A 106 -9.06 -21.73 -18.70
N TYR A 107 -8.33 -22.64 -18.07
CA TYR A 107 -8.12 -24.02 -18.51
C TYR A 107 -9.06 -25.01 -17.81
N GLY A 108 -9.98 -24.53 -16.97
CA GLY A 108 -10.98 -25.34 -16.27
C GLY A 108 -10.51 -26.00 -14.97
N GLY A 109 -9.23 -25.84 -14.61
CA GLY A 109 -8.67 -26.31 -13.34
C GLY A 109 -8.76 -25.27 -12.23
N TYR A 110 -8.91 -25.70 -10.98
CA TYR A 110 -8.87 -24.82 -9.81
C TYR A 110 -7.48 -24.19 -9.63
N THR A 111 -7.43 -22.92 -9.24
CA THR A 111 -6.18 -22.19 -8.96
C THR A 111 -5.56 -22.55 -7.61
N GLY A 112 -6.32 -23.24 -6.75
CA GLY A 112 -5.99 -23.42 -5.35
C GLY A 112 -6.55 -22.30 -4.49
N TRP A 113 -6.56 -22.51 -3.17
CA TRP A 113 -7.04 -21.54 -2.19
C TRP A 113 -6.15 -20.30 -2.16
N GLN A 114 -6.77 -19.14 -2.27
CA GLN A 114 -6.13 -17.83 -2.27
C GLN A 114 -6.84 -16.91 -1.28
N GLU A 115 -6.09 -16.11 -0.55
CA GLU A 115 -6.62 -14.99 0.21
C GLU A 115 -6.54 -13.72 -0.62
N ARG A 116 -7.68 -13.03 -0.74
CA ARG A 116 -7.78 -11.77 -1.47
C ARG A 116 -8.22 -10.65 -0.54
N ALA A 117 -7.47 -9.56 -0.55
CA ALA A 117 -7.80 -8.34 0.19
C ALA A 117 -8.60 -7.39 -0.72
N TYR A 118 -9.67 -6.84 -0.16
CA TYR A 118 -10.52 -5.83 -0.79
C TYR A 118 -10.61 -4.62 0.13
N ILE A 119 -10.48 -3.42 -0.42
CA ILE A 119 -10.73 -2.17 0.31
C ILE A 119 -12.10 -1.66 -0.09
N ILE A 120 -12.96 -1.38 0.89
CA ILE A 120 -14.28 -0.82 0.68
C ILE A 120 -14.32 0.61 1.22
N TYR A 121 -14.64 1.58 0.36
CA TYR A 121 -14.83 2.99 0.75
C TYR A 121 -16.17 3.48 0.19
N ASN A 122 -17.08 3.89 1.08
CA ASN A 122 -18.43 4.36 0.71
C ASN A 122 -19.18 3.39 -0.24
N GLY A 123 -19.04 2.08 -0.02
CA GLY A 123 -19.68 1.03 -0.82
C GLY A 123 -18.98 0.70 -2.14
N GLN A 124 -17.92 1.42 -2.50
CA GLN A 124 -17.06 1.09 -3.64
C GLN A 124 -15.94 0.15 -3.20
N LEU A 125 -15.71 -0.90 -3.97
CA LEU A 125 -14.68 -1.90 -3.71
C LEU A 125 -13.48 -1.68 -4.62
N TYR A 126 -12.29 -1.73 -4.03
CA TYR A 126 -11.00 -1.66 -4.69
C TYR A 126 -10.22 -2.93 -4.36
N GLU A 127 -9.49 -3.46 -5.34
CA GLU A 127 -8.59 -4.61 -5.20
C GLU A 127 -7.16 -4.21 -5.59
N ASP A 128 -6.19 -5.09 -5.35
CA ASP A 128 -4.77 -4.87 -5.68
C ASP A 128 -4.14 -3.60 -5.07
N VAL A 129 -4.66 -3.16 -3.92
CA VAL A 129 -4.09 -2.03 -3.17
C VAL A 129 -2.79 -2.47 -2.50
N LEU A 130 -1.68 -1.81 -2.85
CA LEU A 130 -0.37 -2.11 -2.28
C LEU A 130 -0.38 -1.98 -0.75
N GLY A 131 0.21 -2.97 -0.08
CA GLY A 131 0.22 -3.02 1.38
C GLY A 131 -1.10 -3.47 2.02
N ALA A 132 -2.19 -3.71 1.27
CA ALA A 132 -3.39 -4.34 1.82
C ALA A 132 -3.19 -5.86 1.90
N GLN A 133 -3.24 -6.42 3.11
CA GLN A 133 -2.90 -7.84 3.35
C GLN A 133 -3.83 -8.50 4.38
N CYS A 134 -4.01 -9.81 4.26
CA CYS A 134 -5.02 -10.57 5.02
C CYS A 134 -4.54 -11.24 6.32
N PHE A 135 -3.24 -11.25 6.56
CA PHE A 135 -2.64 -11.96 7.69
C PHE A 135 -2.57 -11.13 8.98
N ASN A 136 -2.89 -9.84 8.94
CA ASN A 136 -3.01 -9.03 10.14
C ASN A 136 -4.46 -9.10 10.68
N GLN A 137 -4.66 -9.36 11.97
CA GLN A 137 -5.98 -9.35 12.64
C GLN A 137 -6.28 -8.04 13.41
N ASP A 138 -5.35 -7.07 13.41
CA ASP A 138 -5.49 -5.77 14.06
C ASP A 138 -6.71 -5.01 13.54
N GLU A 139 -7.39 -4.27 14.41
CA GLU A 139 -8.57 -3.48 14.03
C GLU A 139 -8.25 -2.41 12.97
N LEU A 140 -7.01 -1.94 12.93
CA LEU A 140 -6.49 -0.92 12.02
C LEU A 140 -5.17 -1.36 11.43
N MET A 141 -5.14 -1.54 10.12
CA MET A 141 -3.93 -1.79 9.34
C MET A 141 -3.39 -0.47 8.78
N VAL A 142 -2.11 -0.20 9.08
CA VAL A 142 -1.38 0.97 8.57
C VAL A 142 -0.27 0.47 7.65
N SER A 143 -0.22 1.00 6.44
CA SER A 143 0.90 0.79 5.52
C SER A 143 1.53 2.12 5.10
N VAL A 144 2.84 2.14 4.90
CA VAL A 144 3.60 3.29 4.42
C VAL A 144 4.36 2.88 3.17
N GLU A 145 4.25 3.69 2.12
CA GLU A 145 5.05 3.49 0.92
C GLU A 145 6.55 3.56 1.22
N ALA A 146 7.29 2.56 0.75
CA ALA A 146 8.73 2.53 0.89
C ALA A 146 9.36 3.79 0.26
N GLY A 147 10.19 4.49 1.04
CA GLY A 147 10.83 5.74 0.58
C GLY A 147 9.93 6.97 0.62
N ALA A 148 8.74 6.92 1.23
CA ALA A 148 7.90 8.10 1.42
C ALA A 148 8.42 9.08 2.50
N TYR A 149 9.42 8.68 3.29
CA TYR A 149 9.93 9.45 4.44
C TYR A 149 8.80 9.85 5.39
N ILE A 150 7.98 8.87 5.77
CA ILE A 150 6.91 9.02 6.75
C ILE A 150 7.26 8.11 7.93
N LYS A 151 7.13 8.63 9.14
CA LYS A 151 7.26 7.84 10.38
C LYS A 151 5.94 7.87 11.12
N VAL A 152 5.48 6.69 11.51
CA VAL A 152 4.28 6.55 12.33
C VAL A 152 4.68 6.45 13.79
N THR A 153 4.03 7.22 14.65
CA THR A 153 4.32 7.23 16.08
C THR A 153 3.10 6.93 16.94
N GLU A 154 3.34 6.28 18.07
CA GLU A 154 2.35 6.05 19.12
C GLU A 154 2.96 6.37 20.47
N ASN A 155 2.29 7.21 21.27
CA ASN A 155 2.78 7.66 22.58
C ASN A 155 4.21 8.23 22.54
N GLY A 156 4.56 8.92 21.44
CA GLY A 156 5.88 9.52 21.22
C GLY A 156 6.96 8.58 20.67
N ASN A 157 6.68 7.28 20.52
CA ASN A 157 7.63 6.29 20.00
C ASN A 157 7.31 5.93 18.55
N GLU A 158 8.35 5.77 17.71
CA GLU A 158 8.20 5.24 16.36
C GLU A 158 7.78 3.77 16.41
N ILE A 159 6.74 3.44 15.64
CA ILE A 159 6.24 2.07 15.51
C ILE A 159 6.49 1.55 14.10
N GLN A 160 6.71 0.24 14.00
CA GLN A 160 6.81 -0.43 12.70
C GLN A 160 5.42 -0.63 12.11
N VAL A 161 5.28 -0.31 10.83
CA VAL A 161 4.05 -0.45 10.03
C VAL A 161 4.40 -1.12 8.71
N TYR A 162 3.39 -1.50 7.92
CA TYR A 162 3.54 -2.35 6.74
C TYR A 162 4.01 -1.64 5.48
#